data_AF-A0A1W2E8D4-F1
#
_entry.id   AF-A0A1W2E8D4-F1
#
_cell.length_a   1.000
_cell.length_b   1.000
_cell.length_c   1.000
_cell.angle_alpha   90.00
_cell.angle_beta   90.00
_cell.angle_gamma   90.00
#
_symmetry.space_group_name_H-M   'P 1'
#
loop_
_entity.id
_entity.type
_entity.pdbx_description
1 polymer ?
#
loop_
_entity_poly.entity_id
_entity_poly.type
_entity_poly.pdbx_seq_one_letter_code
_entity_poly.pdbx_strand_id
1 'polypeptide(L)' 'MRYILCMETDGKKLPVEELTGVSGEQPAADYSEWKVDKVRKAQQQALDRSKMIPAHKVWETFGFER' A
#
# COMPACT_ATOMS: atom_id res chain seq x y z
N MET A 1 -21.17 9.85 2.81
CA MET A 1 -19.95 9.03 2.96
C MET A 1 -19.02 9.33 1.79
N ARG A 2 -18.06 10.26 1.96
CA ARG A 2 -16.99 10.51 0.98
C ARG A 2 -15.90 9.48 1.24
N TYR A 3 -15.74 8.51 0.35
CA TYR A 3 -14.55 7.67 0.38
C TYR A 3 -13.36 8.54 0.01
N ILE A 4 -12.35 8.52 0.87
CA ILE A 4 -11.11 9.25 0.67
C ILE A 4 -10.48 8.68 -0.60
N LEU A 5 -10.47 9.51 -1.65
CA LEU A 5 -9.70 9.37 -2.86
C LEU A 5 -8.21 9.46 -2.48
N CYS A 6 -7.66 8.42 -1.89
CA CYS A 6 -6.22 8.27 -1.73
C CYS A 6 -5.84 7.03 -2.53
N MET A 7 -5.34 7.26 -3.75
CA MET A 7 -4.45 6.42 -4.59
C MET A 7 -4.62 6.73 -6.10
N GLU A 8 -5.07 7.93 -6.47
CA GLU A 8 -4.96 8.40 -7.86
C GLU A 8 -4.30 9.78 -7.90
N THR A 9 -2.96 9.78 -7.88
CA THR A 9 -2.18 10.86 -8.47
C THR A 9 -1.98 10.53 -9.95
N ASP A 10 -2.91 10.99 -10.80
CA ASP A 10 -2.75 11.13 -12.25
C ASP A 10 -2.23 9.90 -13.03
N GLY A 11 -2.56 8.68 -12.61
CA GLY A 11 -2.12 7.45 -13.28
C GLY A 11 -0.60 7.23 -13.32
N LYS A 12 0.18 8.04 -12.59
CA LYS A 12 1.63 7.93 -12.49
C LYS A 12 2.00 7.09 -11.28
N LYS A 13 2.81 6.06 -11.49
CA LYS A 13 3.43 5.30 -10.39
C LYS A 13 4.35 6.25 -9.63
N LEU A 14 4.06 6.48 -8.36
CA LEU A 14 4.96 7.23 -7.49
C LEU A 14 6.25 6.42 -7.28
N PRO A 15 7.42 7.10 -7.25
CA PRO A 15 8.68 6.45 -6.94
C PRO A 15 8.66 5.88 -5.51
N VAL A 16 9.42 4.80 -5.27
CA VAL A 16 9.43 4.10 -3.97
C VAL A 16 9.85 5.07 -2.86
N GLU A 17 10.75 5.99 -3.17
CA GLU A 17 11.31 6.99 -2.28
C GLU A 17 10.21 7.89 -1.70
N GLU A 18 9.26 8.33 -2.54
CA GLU A 18 8.11 9.12 -2.11
C GLU A 18 7.14 8.32 -1.24
N LEU A 19 6.97 7.02 -1.49
CA LEU A 19 6.12 6.12 -0.71
C LEU A 19 6.76 5.69 0.61
N THR A 20 8.09 5.66 0.67
CA THR A 20 8.85 5.30 1.86
C THR A 20 9.20 6.49 2.73
N GLY A 21 8.93 7.72 2.26
CA GLY A 21 9.13 8.97 2.97
C GLY A 21 8.71 8.86 4.44
N VAL A 22 9.58 9.36 5.32
CA VAL A 22 9.35 9.38 6.76
C VAL A 22 8.54 10.63 7.08
N SER A 23 7.33 10.46 7.60
CA SER A 23 6.59 11.53 8.24
C SER A 23 6.80 11.40 9.74
N GLY A 24 7.69 12.22 10.31
CA GLY A 24 8.01 12.21 11.75
C GLY A 24 9.38 11.60 12.08
N GLU A 25 9.47 10.95 13.24
CA GLU A 25 10.71 10.39 13.79
C GLU A 25 11.35 9.37 12.87
N GLN A 26 12.68 9.43 12.76
CA GLN A 26 13.45 8.57 11.87
C GLN A 26 13.29 7.10 12.34
N PRO A 27 12.76 6.19 11.50
CA PRO A 27 12.55 4.82 11.90
C PRO A 27 13.89 4.13 12.17
N ALA A 28 13.87 3.08 12.97
CA ALA A 28 15.01 2.17 13.08
C ALA A 28 15.48 1.71 11.68
N ALA A 29 16.80 1.53 11.51
CA ALA A 29 17.39 1.14 10.23
C ALA A 29 16.70 -0.09 9.62
N ASP A 30 16.48 -1.12 10.43
CA ASP A 30 15.82 -2.37 10.05
C ASP A 30 14.39 -2.16 9.55
N TYR A 31 13.65 -1.22 10.14
CA TYR A 31 12.29 -0.89 9.70
C TYR A 31 12.29 -0.19 8.34
N SER A 32 13.28 0.67 8.10
CA SER A 32 13.42 1.39 6.84
C SER A 32 13.72 0.42 5.68
N GLU A 33 14.63 -0.53 5.87
CA GLU A 33 14.93 -1.56 4.88
C GLU A 33 13.72 -2.46 4.59
N TRP A 34 13.04 -2.91 5.65
CA TRP A 34 11.81 -3.70 5.51
C TRP A 34 10.70 -2.93 4.76
N LYS A 35 10.54 -1.63 5.04
CA LYS A 35 9.54 -0.78 4.40
C LYS A 35 9.79 -0.67 2.89
N VAL A 36 11.06 -0.49 2.48
CA VAL A 36 11.45 -0.45 1.06
C VAL A 36 11.11 -1.77 0.37
N ASP A 37 11.48 -2.91 0.96
CA ASP A 37 11.17 -4.24 0.41
C ASP A 37 9.65 -4.47 0.29
N LYS A 38 8.89 -4.11 1.32
CA LYS A 38 7.43 -4.24 1.35
C LYS A 38 6.76 -3.40 0.25
N VAL A 39 7.20 -2.15 0.06
CA VAL A 39 6.64 -1.26 -0.97
C VAL A 39 6.95 -1.78 -2.37
N ARG A 40 8.17 -2.27 -2.64
CA ARG A 40 8.50 -2.89 -3.94
C ARG A 40 7.60 -4.09 -4.25
N LYS A 41 7.41 -4.98 -3.28
CA LYS A 41 6.53 -6.15 -3.44
C LYS A 41 5.08 -5.73 -3.72
N ALA A 42 4.58 -4.74 -2.99
CA ALA A 42 3.24 -4.20 -3.22
C ALA A 42 3.09 -3.57 -4.61
N GLN A 43 4.08 -2.84 -5.11
CA GLN A 43 4.07 -2.29 -6.47
C GLN A 43 4.05 -3.38 -7.55
N GLN A 44 4.80 -4.47 -7.36
CA GLN A 44 4.77 -5.63 -8.26
C GLN A 44 3.42 -6.34 -8.24
N GLN A 45 2.80 -6.48 -7.06
CA GLN A 45 1.45 -7.06 -6.94
C GLN A 45 0.39 -6.16 -7.58
N ALA A 46 0.52 -4.84 -7.47
CA ALA A 46 -0.41 -3.90 -8.10
C ALA A 46 -0.38 -3.96 -9.64
N LEU A 47 0.72 -4.41 -10.25
CA LEU A 47 0.81 -4.65 -11.68
C LEU A 47 -0.02 -5.85 -12.15
N ASP A 48 -0.30 -6.80 -11.26
CA ASP A 48 -1.02 -8.02 -11.54
C ASP A 48 -2.18 -8.18 -10.55
N ARG A 49 -3.33 -7.61 -10.92
CA ARG A 49 -4.55 -7.64 -10.10
C ARG A 49 -5.05 -9.05 -9.80
N SER A 50 -4.66 -10.06 -10.58
CA SER A 50 -5.02 -11.46 -10.29
C SER A 50 -4.37 -11.98 -9.01
N LYS A 51 -3.27 -11.36 -8.58
CA LYS A 51 -2.55 -11.68 -7.33
C LYS A 51 -3.05 -10.91 -6.12
N MET A 52 -4.02 -10.01 -6.28
CA MET A 52 -4.60 -9.25 -5.18
C MET A 52 -5.82 -9.98 -4.62
N ILE A 53 -5.96 -9.96 -3.29
CA ILE A 53 -7.16 -10.50 -2.63
C ILE A 53 -8.32 -9.54 -2.90
N PRO A 54 -9.47 -10.01 -3.43
CA PRO A 54 -10.65 -9.19 -3.62
C PRO A 54 -11.15 -8.57 -2.31
N ALA A 55 -11.65 -7.34 -2.36
CA ALA A 55 -12.07 -6.59 -1.18
C ALA A 55 -13.15 -7.33 -0.35
N HIS A 56 -14.11 -8.02 -1.00
CA HIS A 56 -15.14 -8.78 -0.30
C HIS A 56 -14.55 -9.88 0.59
N LYS A 57 -13.55 -10.63 0.11
CA LYS A 57 -12.86 -11.66 0.90
C LYS A 57 -12.13 -11.07 2.10
N VAL A 58 -11.53 -9.89 1.92
CA VAL A 58 -10.89 -9.17 3.03
C VAL A 58 -11.94 -8.80 4.08
N TRP A 59 -13.08 -8.24 3.67
CA TRP A 59 -14.12 -7.84 4.62
C TRP A 59 -14.72 -9.01 5.39
N GLU A 60 -15.00 -10.14 4.72
CA GLU A 60 -15.43 -11.39 5.35
C GLU A 60 -14.41 -11.87 6.41
N THR A 61 -13.12 -11.88 6.06
CA THR A 61 -12.05 -12.37 6.95
C THR A 61 -11.93 -11.53 8.23
N PHE A 62 -12.13 -10.21 8.12
CA PHE A 62 -11.96 -9.28 9.22
C PHE A 62 -13.28 -8.88 9.91
N GLY A 63 -14.42 -9.48 9.52
CA GLY A 63 -15.73 -9.17 10.10
C GLY A 63 -16.22 -7.75 9.80
N PHE A 64 -15.75 -7.14 8.71
CA PHE A 64 -16.21 -5.83 8.22
C PHE A 64 -17.42 -5.95 7.30
N GLU A 65 -18.20 -7.02 7.42
CA GLU A 65 -19.45 -7.20 6.69
C GLU A 65 -20.36 -5.99 6.96
N ARG A 66 -20.76 -5.31 5.88
CA ARG A 66 -21.69 -4.18 5.92
C ARG A 66 -23.11 -4.66 5.70
#